data_AF-A0A813HMV6-F1
#
_entry.id   AF-A0A813HMV6-F1
#
_cell.length_a   1.000
_cell.length_b   1.000
_cell.length_c   1.000
_cell.angle_alpha   90.00
_cell.angle_beta   90.00
_cell.angle_gamma   90.00
#
_symmetry.space_group_name_H-M   'P 1'
#
loop_
_entity.id
_entity.type
_entity.pdbx_description
1 polymer ?
#
loop_
_entity_poly.entity_id
_entity_poly.type
_entity_poly.pdbx_seq_one_letter_code
_entity_poly.pdbx_strand_id
1 'polypeptide(L)'
;APKFYSQLRDATPARFNRVVAGAFGFSMVIYFWIMSVGYLTFGKAAEGLILNNYSEHDPLATSARIAIGFAVTFGFPFGFTGLRDSTMSVFEMGSDKFVPVTLTLLTFITTMGCFFHDLGLANSLGGAVFGALITLIFPGLLCWCAGTTPGITEFSPFESKYVAFLVIALGVSLLVFGSVLVVITRYFPEVIHGH
;
A
#
# COMPACT_ATOMS: atom_id res chain seq x y z
N ALA A 1 3.39 -4.74 12.35
CA ALA A 1 4.69 -4.04 12.41
C ALA A 1 5.30 -4.17 13.81
N PRO A 2 6.07 -5.23 14.07
CA PRO A 2 6.63 -5.49 15.40
C PRO A 2 7.71 -4.47 15.82
N LYS A 3 8.48 -3.93 14.84
CA LYS A 3 9.56 -2.97 15.11
C LYS A 3 9.07 -1.65 15.75
N PHE A 4 7.94 -1.10 15.30
CA PHE A 4 7.40 0.13 15.89
C PHE A 4 6.79 -0.09 17.28
N TYR A 5 6.19 -1.26 17.52
CA TYR A 5 5.71 -1.63 18.85
C TYR A 5 6.88 -1.71 19.85
N SER A 6 7.99 -2.36 19.45
CA SER A 6 9.19 -2.47 20.30
C SER A 6 9.92 -1.15 20.55
N GLN A 7 9.72 -0.15 19.70
CA GLN A 7 10.35 1.18 19.83
C GLN A 7 9.52 2.15 20.69
N LEU A 8 8.29 1.78 21.06
CA LEU A 8 7.44 2.62 21.88
C LEU A 8 7.87 2.55 23.34
N ARG A 9 8.16 3.70 23.96
CA ARG A 9 8.43 3.79 25.40
C ARG A 9 7.20 3.34 26.18
N ASP A 10 7.37 2.35 27.05
CA ASP A 10 6.28 1.69 27.80
C ASP A 10 5.20 1.10 26.89
N ALA A 11 5.62 0.21 25.99
CA ALA A 11 4.77 -0.46 25.00
C ALA A 11 3.68 -1.32 25.67
N THR A 12 2.50 -0.74 25.82
CA THR A 12 1.27 -1.47 26.17
C THR A 12 0.33 -1.54 24.97
N PRO A 13 -0.41 -2.65 24.76
CA PRO A 13 -1.33 -2.78 23.64
C PRO A 13 -2.36 -1.64 23.57
N ALA A 14 -2.89 -1.21 24.71
CA ALA A 14 -3.88 -0.12 24.79
C ALA A 14 -3.32 1.23 24.33
N ARG A 15 -2.09 1.57 24.71
CA ARG A 15 -1.45 2.83 24.30
C ARG A 15 -1.08 2.80 22.83
N PHE A 16 -0.53 1.69 22.35
CA PHE A 16 -0.21 1.51 20.94
C PHE A 16 -1.48 1.66 20.08
N ASN A 17 -2.57 1.00 20.46
CA ASN A 17 -3.85 1.11 19.74
C ASN A 17 -4.39 2.54 19.71
N ARG A 18 -4.28 3.30 20.81
CA ARG A 18 -4.72 4.71 20.85
C ARG A 18 -3.91 5.59 19.90
N VAL A 19 -2.58 5.41 19.87
CA VAL A 19 -1.70 6.17 18.96
C VAL A 19 -1.98 5.80 17.50
N VAL A 20 -2.12 4.50 17.21
CA VAL A 20 -2.44 4.00 15.88
C VAL A 20 -3.79 4.53 15.41
N ALA A 21 -4.84 4.43 16.23
CA ALA A 21 -6.17 4.94 15.90
C ALA A 21 -6.16 6.46 15.65
N GLY A 22 -5.46 7.23 16.48
CA GLY A 22 -5.30 8.67 16.29
C GLY A 22 -4.57 9.02 14.99
N ALA A 23 -3.49 8.31 14.67
CA ALA A 23 -2.73 8.52 13.44
C ALA A 23 -3.56 8.19 12.19
N PHE A 24 -4.23 7.02 12.15
CA PHE A 24 -5.08 6.65 11.03
C PHE A 24 -6.28 7.59 10.87
N GLY A 25 -6.91 8.01 11.96
CA GLY A 25 -8.00 8.98 11.93
C GLY A 25 -7.57 10.33 11.35
N PHE A 26 -6.42 10.84 11.79
CA PHE A 26 -5.87 12.08 11.25
C PHE A 26 -5.51 11.97 9.77
N SER A 27 -4.84 10.88 9.37
CA SER A 27 -4.53 10.62 7.95
C SER A 27 -5.79 10.50 7.09
N MET A 28 -6.85 9.86 7.61
CA MET A 28 -8.13 9.75 6.90
C MET A 28 -8.74 11.11 6.62
N VAL A 29 -8.74 12.03 7.60
CA VAL A 29 -9.26 13.40 7.41
C VAL A 29 -8.48 14.14 6.33
N ILE A 30 -7.14 14.08 6.37
CA ILE A 30 -6.29 14.74 5.38
C ILE A 30 -6.52 14.16 3.98
N TYR A 31 -6.52 12.84 3.83
CA TYR A 31 -6.73 12.20 2.54
C TYR A 31 -8.12 12.49 1.98
N PHE A 32 -9.16 12.43 2.81
CA PHE A 32 -10.51 12.78 2.40
C PHE A 32 -10.62 14.23 1.94
N TRP A 33 -9.99 15.15 2.68
CA TRP A 33 -9.96 16.57 2.32
C TRP A 33 -9.27 16.80 0.96
N ILE A 34 -8.04 16.30 0.80
CA ILE A 34 -7.25 16.46 -0.44
C ILE A 34 -7.99 15.82 -1.62
N MET A 35 -8.56 14.63 -1.44
CA MET A 35 -9.30 13.93 -2.48
C MET A 35 -10.57 14.70 -2.88
N SER A 36 -11.31 15.25 -1.90
CA SER A 36 -12.52 16.05 -2.18
C SER A 36 -12.18 17.32 -2.95
N VAL A 37 -11.14 18.06 -2.54
CA VAL A 37 -10.70 19.27 -3.23
C VAL A 37 -10.18 18.94 -4.63
N GLY A 38 -9.39 17.87 -4.79
CA GLY A 38 -8.88 17.43 -6.08
C GLY A 38 -10.00 17.04 -7.05
N TYR A 39 -11.00 16.29 -6.57
CA TYR A 39 -12.16 15.91 -7.37
C TYR A 39 -13.04 17.11 -7.72
N LEU A 40 -13.26 18.05 -6.80
CA LEU A 40 -14.02 19.27 -7.11
C LEU A 40 -13.31 20.18 -8.13
N THR A 41 -11.97 20.12 -8.22
CA THR A 41 -11.17 20.95 -9.13
C THR A 41 -11.10 20.38 -10.54
N PHE A 42 -10.82 19.08 -10.66
CA PHE A 42 -10.55 18.42 -11.96
C PHE A 42 -11.66 17.46 -12.40
N GLY A 43 -12.58 17.12 -11.51
CA GLY A 43 -13.67 16.19 -11.78
C GLY A 43 -13.17 14.86 -12.34
N LYS A 44 -13.80 14.42 -13.43
CA LYS A 44 -13.47 13.17 -14.14
C LYS A 44 -12.16 13.22 -14.93
N ALA A 45 -11.55 14.40 -15.12
CA ALA A 45 -10.32 14.54 -15.90
C ALA A 45 -9.03 14.35 -15.07
N ALA A 46 -9.14 14.10 -13.76
CA ALA A 46 -8.01 13.98 -12.87
C ALA A 46 -7.06 12.83 -13.25
N GLU A 47 -5.85 13.17 -13.71
CA GLU A 47 -4.77 12.19 -13.87
C GLU A 47 -4.28 11.57 -12.55
N GLY A 48 -3.70 10.37 -12.63
CA GLY A 48 -3.15 9.62 -11.48
C GLY A 48 -2.08 10.38 -10.70
N LEU A 49 -1.33 11.27 -11.38
CA LEU A 49 -0.56 12.32 -10.73
C LEU A 49 -1.29 13.65 -10.94
N ILE A 50 -1.95 14.16 -9.89
CA ILE A 50 -2.83 15.34 -10.00
C ILE A 50 -2.11 16.57 -10.58
N LEU A 51 -0.80 16.68 -10.37
CA LEU A 51 0.03 17.78 -10.87
C LEU A 51 0.16 17.81 -12.39
N ASN A 52 -0.09 16.71 -13.10
CA ASN A 52 -0.08 16.72 -14.55
C ASN A 52 -1.25 17.52 -15.15
N ASN A 53 -2.33 17.68 -14.39
CA ASN A 53 -3.48 18.49 -14.82
C ASN A 53 -3.22 20.01 -14.71
N TYR A 54 -2.14 20.42 -14.04
CA TYR A 54 -1.73 21.83 -13.94
C TYR A 54 -0.75 22.18 -15.05
N SER A 55 -0.86 23.41 -15.57
CA SER A 55 0.07 23.94 -16.58
C SER A 55 1.54 23.83 -16.13
N GLU A 56 2.44 23.58 -17.09
CA GLU A 56 3.89 23.62 -16.86
C GLU A 56 4.37 25.01 -16.46
N HIS A 57 3.64 26.05 -16.83
CA HIS A 57 3.96 27.45 -16.51
C HIS A 57 3.45 27.91 -15.15
N ASP A 58 2.75 27.05 -14.39
CA ASP A 58 2.32 27.39 -13.04
C ASP A 58 3.52 27.22 -12.06
N PRO A 59 4.01 28.32 -11.45
CA PRO A 59 5.14 28.25 -10.52
C PRO A 59 4.82 27.45 -9.26
N LEU A 60 3.56 27.45 -8.80
CA LEU A 60 3.14 26.69 -7.62
C LEU A 60 3.15 25.19 -7.93
N ALA A 61 2.57 24.79 -9.07
CA ALA A 61 2.60 23.39 -9.52
C ALA A 61 4.05 22.90 -9.74
N THR A 62 4.91 23.74 -10.31
CA THR A 62 6.32 23.43 -10.52
C THR A 62 7.06 23.24 -9.19
N SER A 63 6.82 24.11 -8.21
CA SER A 63 7.40 23.95 -6.87
C SER A 63 6.95 22.65 -6.19
N ALA A 64 5.68 22.26 -6.35
CA ALA A 64 5.14 21.02 -5.81
C ALA A 64 5.70 19.77 -6.51
N ARG A 65 5.95 19.82 -7.83
CA ARG A 65 6.67 18.76 -8.57
C ARG A 65 8.08 18.57 -8.01
N ILE A 66 8.81 19.67 -7.76
CA ILE A 66 10.14 19.62 -7.15
C ILE A 66 10.08 19.02 -5.74
N ALA A 67 9.12 19.44 -4.91
CA ALA A 67 8.94 18.92 -3.56
C ALA A 67 8.66 17.40 -3.55
N ILE A 68 7.82 16.92 -4.47
CA ILE A 68 7.58 15.47 -4.64
C ILE A 68 8.84 14.76 -5.12
N GLY A 69 9.60 15.35 -6.05
CA GLY A 69 10.89 14.82 -6.48
C GLY A 69 11.85 14.60 -5.31
N PHE A 70 11.97 15.58 -4.41
CA PHE A 70 12.74 15.45 -3.18
C PHE A 70 12.18 14.36 -2.26
N ALA A 71 10.86 14.37 -2.01
CA ALA A 71 10.22 13.38 -1.15
C ALA A 71 10.43 11.95 -1.64
N VAL A 72 10.32 11.70 -2.95
CA VAL A 72 10.57 10.39 -3.57
C VAL A 72 12.04 10.03 -3.50
N THR A 73 12.96 10.97 -3.76
CA THR A 73 14.41 10.72 -3.71
C THR A 73 14.86 10.30 -2.31
N PHE A 74 14.35 10.94 -1.27
CA PHE A 74 14.66 10.57 0.12
C PHE A 74 13.85 9.37 0.61
N GLY A 75 12.63 9.18 0.12
CA GLY A 75 11.76 8.05 0.49
C GLY A 75 12.20 6.72 -0.15
N PHE A 76 12.80 6.76 -1.34
CA PHE A 76 13.20 5.57 -2.08
C PHE A 76 14.22 4.71 -1.31
N PRO A 77 15.35 5.25 -0.79
CA PRO A 77 16.28 4.46 0.03
C PRO A 77 15.61 3.79 1.23
N PHE A 78 14.66 4.47 1.88
CA PHE A 78 13.93 3.93 3.02
C PHE A 78 13.08 2.70 2.61
N GLY A 79 12.29 2.80 1.55
CA GLY A 79 11.53 1.67 1.02
C GLY A 79 12.42 0.54 0.50
N PHE A 80 13.52 0.88 -0.18
CA PHE A 80 14.45 -0.07 -0.76
C PHE A 80 15.14 -0.95 0.29
N THR A 81 15.53 -0.38 1.43
CA THR A 81 16.12 -1.18 2.53
C THR A 81 15.16 -2.25 3.04
N GLY A 82 13.87 -1.93 3.17
CA GLY A 82 12.85 -2.91 3.56
C GLY A 82 12.71 -4.05 2.55
N LEU A 83 12.72 -3.74 1.25
CA LEU A 83 12.63 -4.75 0.19
C LEU A 83 13.86 -5.65 0.16
N ARG A 84 15.05 -5.06 0.26
CA ARG A 84 16.31 -5.80 0.30
C ARG A 84 16.36 -6.75 1.51
N ASP A 85 16.05 -6.24 2.69
CA ASP A 85 16.08 -7.03 3.92
C ASP A 85 15.05 -8.17 3.87
N SER A 86 13.86 -7.91 3.30
CA SER A 86 12.85 -8.94 3.05
C SER A 86 13.37 -10.02 2.10
N THR A 87 14.02 -9.63 1.00
CA THR A 87 14.61 -10.56 0.03
C THR A 87 15.70 -11.42 0.67
N MET A 88 16.61 -10.80 1.44
CA MET A 88 17.67 -11.53 2.14
C MET A 88 17.09 -12.50 3.17
N SER A 89 16.01 -12.13 3.86
CA SER A 89 15.35 -13.02 4.84
C SER A 89 14.63 -14.21 4.20
N VAL A 90 13.99 -14.02 3.04
CA VAL A 90 13.24 -15.09 2.35
C VAL A 90 14.18 -16.15 1.77
N PHE A 91 15.36 -15.76 1.31
CA PHE A 91 16.34 -16.65 0.71
C PHE A 91 17.49 -17.03 1.66
N GLU A 92 17.35 -16.71 2.96
CA GLU A 92 18.36 -16.99 4.00
C GLU A 92 19.79 -16.56 3.59
N MET A 93 19.90 -15.41 2.93
CA MET A 93 21.19 -14.93 2.40
C MET A 93 22.01 -14.25 3.50
N GLY A 94 23.27 -14.67 3.66
CA GLY A 94 24.23 -14.02 4.54
C GLY A 94 24.60 -12.60 4.10
N SER A 95 25.20 -11.83 5.02
CA SER A 95 25.57 -10.42 4.81
C SER A 95 26.52 -10.19 3.63
N ASP A 96 27.28 -11.20 3.20
CA ASP A 96 28.22 -11.12 2.08
C ASP A 96 27.52 -10.89 0.74
N LYS A 97 26.23 -11.22 0.64
CA LYS A 97 25.41 -11.02 -0.57
C LYS A 97 24.69 -9.67 -0.61
N PHE A 98 24.98 -8.78 0.31
CA PHE A 98 24.30 -7.48 0.42
C PHE A 98 24.42 -6.62 -0.86
N VAL A 99 25.64 -6.49 -1.40
CA VAL A 99 25.91 -5.72 -2.63
C VAL A 99 25.26 -6.36 -3.87
N PRO A 100 25.43 -7.67 -4.15
CA PRO A 100 24.82 -8.26 -5.34
C PRO A 100 23.29 -8.28 -5.29
N VAL A 101 22.67 -8.49 -4.11
CA VAL A 101 21.20 -8.40 -3.96
C VAL A 101 20.72 -6.98 -4.21
N THR A 102 21.44 -5.97 -3.69
CA THR A 102 21.13 -4.55 -3.91
C THR A 102 21.17 -4.21 -5.40
N LEU A 103 22.23 -4.59 -6.11
CA LEU A 103 22.37 -4.32 -7.54
C LEU A 103 21.26 -5.02 -8.35
N THR A 104 20.99 -6.29 -8.05
CA THR A 104 19.95 -7.07 -8.74
C THR A 104 18.57 -6.44 -8.56
N LEU A 105 18.21 -6.07 -7.33
CA LEU A 105 16.93 -5.42 -7.03
C LEU A 105 16.83 -4.04 -7.69
N LEU A 106 17.91 -3.25 -7.68
CA LEU A 106 17.93 -1.93 -8.30
C LEU A 106 17.75 -2.05 -9.82
N THR A 107 18.51 -2.92 -10.48
CA THR A 107 18.35 -3.19 -11.91
C THR A 107 16.93 -3.63 -12.24
N PHE A 108 16.37 -4.56 -11.44
CA PHE A 108 15.00 -5.03 -11.65
C PHE A 108 13.96 -3.91 -11.55
N ILE A 109 14.02 -3.08 -10.50
CA ILE A 109 13.09 -1.95 -10.31
C ILE A 109 13.26 -0.91 -11.42
N THR A 110 14.49 -0.59 -11.81
CA THR A 110 14.76 0.34 -12.92
C THR A 110 14.21 -0.19 -14.24
N THR A 111 14.40 -1.48 -14.53
CA THR A 111 13.83 -2.11 -15.72
C THR A 111 12.30 -2.03 -15.71
N MET A 112 11.65 -2.34 -14.58
CA MET A 112 10.20 -2.18 -14.44
C MET A 112 9.77 -0.72 -14.66
N GLY A 113 10.49 0.25 -14.11
CA GLY A 113 10.24 1.67 -14.33
C GLY A 113 10.30 2.09 -15.80
N CYS A 114 11.14 1.46 -16.61
CA CYS A 114 11.20 1.71 -18.06
C CYS A 114 9.99 1.17 -18.82
N PHE A 115 9.24 0.21 -18.26
CA PHE A 115 8.04 -0.35 -18.91
C PHE A 115 6.73 0.30 -18.44
N PHE A 116 6.68 0.81 -17.21
CA PHE A 116 5.46 1.39 -16.63
C PHE A 116 5.47 2.92 -16.71
N HIS A 117 4.87 3.48 -17.77
CA HIS A 117 4.67 4.93 -17.90
C HIS A 117 3.38 5.45 -17.24
N ASP A 118 2.42 4.57 -16.94
CA ASP A 118 1.16 4.93 -16.29
C ASP A 118 1.24 4.70 -14.77
N LEU A 119 1.61 5.77 -14.05
CA LEU A 119 1.73 5.77 -12.59
C LEU A 119 0.39 5.51 -11.89
N GLY A 120 -0.72 5.96 -12.49
CA GLY A 120 -2.07 5.76 -11.93
C GLY A 120 -2.47 4.29 -11.97
N LEU A 121 -2.23 3.63 -13.11
CA LEU A 121 -2.47 2.19 -13.26
C LEU A 121 -1.58 1.37 -12.33
N ALA A 122 -0.28 1.65 -12.28
CA ALA A 122 0.67 0.91 -11.45
C ALA A 122 0.30 1.02 -9.96
N ASN A 123 -0.04 2.24 -9.50
CA ASN A 123 -0.42 2.49 -8.11
C ASN A 123 -1.78 1.86 -7.76
N SER A 124 -2.77 1.93 -8.65
CA SER A 124 -4.11 1.38 -8.39
C SER A 124 -4.13 -0.15 -8.40
N LEU A 125 -3.49 -0.79 -9.37
CA LEU A 125 -3.40 -2.25 -9.44
C LEU A 125 -2.53 -2.81 -8.32
N GLY A 126 -1.34 -2.24 -8.12
CA GLY A 126 -0.44 -2.63 -7.04
C GLY A 126 -1.10 -2.44 -5.67
N GLY A 127 -1.77 -1.30 -5.46
CA GLY A 127 -2.50 -1.01 -4.24
C GLY A 127 -3.67 -1.97 -3.99
N ALA A 128 -4.45 -2.31 -5.03
CA ALA A 128 -5.56 -3.26 -4.88
C ALA A 128 -5.07 -4.66 -4.50
N VAL A 129 -4.04 -5.17 -5.18
CA VAL A 129 -3.51 -6.51 -4.95
C VAL A 129 -2.75 -6.58 -3.62
N PHE A 130 -1.72 -5.76 -3.44
CA PHE A 130 -0.89 -5.82 -2.23
C PHE A 130 -1.62 -5.30 -1.01
N GLY A 131 -2.53 -4.33 -1.17
CA GLY A 131 -3.42 -3.88 -0.11
C GLY A 131 -4.30 -5.01 0.37
N ALA A 132 -5.13 -5.60 -0.50
CA ALA A 132 -6.01 -6.69 -0.08
C ALA A 132 -5.26 -7.88 0.55
N LEU A 133 -4.08 -8.22 -0.01
CA LEU A 133 -3.23 -9.27 0.55
C LEU A 133 -2.75 -8.94 1.97
N ILE A 134 -2.16 -7.76 2.19
CA ILE A 134 -1.49 -7.42 3.44
C ILE A 134 -2.47 -7.01 4.54
N THR A 135 -3.55 -6.27 4.24
CA THR A 135 -4.47 -5.79 5.28
C THR A 135 -5.59 -6.77 5.62
N LEU A 136 -5.97 -7.68 4.71
CA LEU A 136 -7.13 -8.57 4.92
C LEU A 136 -6.75 -10.05 4.84
N ILE A 137 -6.15 -10.50 3.73
CA ILE A 137 -5.93 -11.93 3.49
C ILE A 137 -4.88 -12.50 4.44
N PHE A 138 -3.69 -11.88 4.58
CA PHE A 138 -2.65 -12.39 5.47
C PHE A 138 -3.05 -12.36 6.95
N PRO A 139 -3.63 -11.27 7.51
CA PRO A 139 -4.10 -11.29 8.90
C PRO A 139 -5.21 -12.33 9.13
N GLY A 140 -6.13 -12.48 8.17
CA GLY A 140 -7.17 -13.51 8.25
C GLY A 140 -6.59 -14.93 8.27
N LEU A 141 -5.62 -15.22 7.39
CA LEU A 141 -4.93 -16.51 7.37
C LEU A 141 -4.15 -16.77 8.67
N LEU A 142 -3.46 -15.75 9.19
CA LEU A 142 -2.75 -15.85 10.47
C LEU A 142 -3.71 -16.16 11.63
N CYS A 143 -4.86 -15.48 11.71
CA CYS A 143 -5.88 -15.75 12.74
C CYS A 143 -6.52 -17.14 12.62
N TRP A 144 -6.72 -17.62 11.39
CA TRP A 144 -7.22 -18.98 11.13
C TRP A 144 -6.21 -20.05 11.59
N CYS A 145 -4.94 -19.88 11.22
CA CYS A 145 -3.85 -20.78 11.65
C CYS A 145 -3.61 -20.71 13.15
N ALA A 146 -3.70 -19.52 13.76
CA ALA A 146 -3.46 -19.33 15.18
C ALA A 146 -4.49 -20.09 16.05
N GLY A 147 -5.78 -20.04 15.74
CA GLY A 147 -6.78 -20.77 16.54
C GLY A 147 -6.95 -22.24 16.17
N THR A 148 -6.20 -22.74 15.19
CA THR A 148 -6.04 -24.19 14.95
C THR A 148 -4.75 -24.75 15.59
N THR A 149 -3.87 -23.88 16.11
CA THR A 149 -2.63 -24.28 16.78
C THR A 149 -2.91 -24.63 18.26
N PRO A 150 -2.54 -25.84 18.74
CA PRO A 150 -2.73 -26.21 20.14
C PRO A 150 -1.86 -25.32 21.07
N GLY A 151 -2.49 -24.63 22.03
CA GLY A 151 -1.80 -23.82 23.04
C GLY A 151 -2.09 -22.32 23.00
N ILE A 152 -2.76 -21.82 21.96
CA ILE A 152 -3.21 -20.42 21.88
C ILE A 152 -4.70 -20.36 22.24
N THR A 153 -5.03 -19.95 23.47
CA THR A 153 -6.42 -19.89 23.99
C THR A 153 -7.02 -18.48 24.00
N GLU A 154 -6.32 -17.48 23.47
CA GLU A 154 -6.80 -16.08 23.47
C GLU A 154 -7.99 -15.85 22.52
N PHE A 155 -8.21 -16.73 21.54
CA PHE A 155 -9.28 -16.59 20.55
C PHE A 155 -10.41 -17.59 20.78
N SER A 156 -11.65 -17.10 20.78
CA SER A 156 -12.81 -17.98 20.74
C SER A 156 -12.80 -18.83 19.45
N PRO A 157 -13.23 -20.10 19.49
CA PRO A 157 -13.31 -20.93 18.28
C PRO A 157 -14.22 -20.34 17.20
N PHE A 158 -15.21 -19.51 17.60
CA PHE A 158 -16.04 -18.75 16.67
C PHE A 158 -15.28 -17.59 16.03
N GLU A 159 -14.52 -16.83 16.81
CA GLU A 159 -13.71 -15.70 16.31
C GLU A 159 -12.60 -16.18 15.38
N SER A 160 -11.91 -17.27 15.73
CA SER A 160 -10.80 -17.76 14.92
C SER A 160 -11.23 -18.34 13.58
N LYS A 161 -12.39 -19.01 13.49
CA LYS A 161 -12.83 -19.63 12.23
C LYS A 161 -13.78 -18.73 11.43
N TYR A 162 -14.81 -18.18 12.07
CA TYR A 162 -15.86 -17.45 11.34
C TYR A 162 -15.39 -16.04 10.97
N VAL A 163 -14.80 -15.28 11.90
CA VAL A 163 -14.32 -13.92 11.61
C VAL A 163 -13.13 -13.96 10.66
N ALA A 164 -12.19 -14.89 10.84
CA ALA A 164 -11.08 -15.07 9.90
C ALA A 164 -11.56 -15.42 8.48
N PHE A 165 -12.52 -16.35 8.34
CA PHE A 165 -13.10 -16.67 7.04
C PHE A 165 -13.75 -15.47 6.38
N LEU A 166 -14.55 -14.70 7.14
CA LEU A 166 -15.20 -13.49 6.62
C LEU A 166 -14.18 -12.44 6.17
N VAL A 167 -13.12 -12.22 6.94
CA VAL A 167 -12.05 -11.27 6.58
C VAL A 167 -11.31 -11.71 5.32
N ILE A 168 -11.00 -13.01 5.18
CA ILE A 168 -10.38 -13.55 3.96
C ILE A 168 -11.34 -13.42 2.78
N ALA A 169 -12.60 -13.81 2.93
CA ALA A 169 -13.61 -13.74 1.87
C ALA A 169 -13.83 -12.29 1.40
N LEU A 170 -13.89 -11.34 2.32
CA LEU A 170 -13.96 -9.91 2.04
C LEU A 170 -12.67 -9.40 1.36
N GLY A 171 -11.49 -9.89 1.78
CA GLY A 171 -10.23 -9.57 1.12
C GLY A 171 -10.19 -10.05 -0.33
N VAL A 172 -10.62 -11.29 -0.59
CA VAL A 172 -10.69 -11.86 -1.94
C VAL A 172 -11.71 -11.12 -2.79
N SER A 173 -12.89 -10.79 -2.26
CA SER A 173 -13.90 -10.05 -3.02
C SER A 173 -13.42 -8.64 -3.39
N LEU A 174 -12.78 -7.92 -2.46
CA LEU A 174 -12.18 -6.61 -2.72
C LEU A 174 -11.01 -6.68 -3.71
N LEU A 175 -10.19 -7.73 -3.65
CA LEU A 175 -9.09 -7.95 -4.60
C LEU A 175 -9.64 -8.16 -6.02
N VAL A 176 -10.62 -9.06 -6.17
CA VAL A 176 -11.24 -9.35 -7.47
C VAL A 176 -11.93 -8.10 -8.00
N PHE A 177 -12.77 -7.46 -7.18
CA PHE A 177 -13.49 -6.25 -7.58
C PHE A 177 -12.54 -5.11 -7.93
N GLY A 178 -11.54 -4.84 -7.11
CA GLY A 178 -10.54 -3.79 -7.36
C GLY A 178 -9.72 -4.04 -8.63
N SER A 179 -9.26 -5.28 -8.84
CA SER A 179 -8.50 -5.63 -10.04
C SER A 179 -9.37 -5.56 -11.30
N VAL A 180 -10.61 -6.05 -11.24
CA VAL A 180 -11.56 -5.99 -12.36
C VAL A 180 -11.90 -4.54 -12.70
N LEU A 181 -12.15 -3.68 -11.71
CA LEU A 181 -12.41 -2.26 -11.95
C LEU A 181 -11.22 -1.59 -12.67
N VAL A 182 -9.99 -1.85 -12.25
CA VAL A 182 -8.79 -1.28 -12.87
C VAL A 182 -8.62 -1.76 -14.32
N VAL A 183 -8.96 -3.02 -14.61
CA VAL A 183 -8.92 -3.56 -15.98
C VAL A 183 -10.03 -2.94 -16.83
N ILE A 184 -11.26 -2.83 -16.32
CA ILE A 184 -12.40 -2.26 -17.07
C ILE A 184 -12.15 -0.79 -17.39
N THR A 185 -11.70 0.02 -16.43
CA THR A 185 -11.40 1.44 -16.68
C THR A 185 -10.32 1.62 -17.74
N ARG A 186 -9.40 0.66 -17.88
CA ARG A 186 -8.34 0.71 -18.88
C ARG A 186 -8.80 0.26 -20.27
N TYR A 187 -9.51 -0.86 -20.39
CA TYR A 187 -9.84 -1.48 -21.68
C TYR A 187 -11.21 -1.08 -22.23
N PHE A 188 -12.15 -0.67 -21.38
CA PHE A 188 -13.52 -0.31 -21.78
C PHE A 188 -13.98 1.01 -21.13
N PRO A 189 -13.29 2.13 -21.39
CA PRO A 189 -13.67 3.43 -20.82
C PRO A 189 -15.09 3.86 -21.22
N GLU A 190 -15.59 3.40 -22.38
CA GLU A 190 -16.93 3.73 -22.89
C GLU A 190 -18.08 3.15 -22.06
N VAL A 191 -17.85 2.03 -21.35
CA VAL A 191 -18.89 1.38 -20.51
C VAL A 191 -19.15 2.18 -19.23
N ILE A 192 -18.17 2.96 -18.77
CA ILE A 192 -18.26 3.78 -17.54
C ILE A 192 -18.59 5.26 -17.88
N HIS A 193 -18.23 5.72 -19.07
CA HIS A 193 -18.50 7.09 -19.55
C HIS A 193 -19.77 7.22 -20.40
N GLY A 194 -20.58 6.17 -20.51
CA GLY A 194 -21.94 6.24 -21.05
C GLY A 194 -22.84 7.09 -20.16
N HIS A 195 -23.09 8.32 -20.61
CA HIS A 195 -23.85 9.44 -20.03
C HIS A 195 -23.03 10.49 -19.26
#